data_AF-A0A2U1NKV3-F1
#
_entry.id   AF-A0A2U1NKV3-F1
#
_cell.length_a   1.000
_cell.length_b   1.000
_cell.length_c   1.000
_cell.angle_alpha   90.00
_cell.angle_beta   90.00
_cell.angle_gamma   90.00
#
_symmetry.space_group_name_H-M   'P 1'
#
loop_
_entity.id
_entity.type
_entity.pdbx_description
1 polymer ?
#
loop_
_entity_poly.entity_id
_entity_poly.type
_entity_poly.pdbx_seq_one_letter_code
_entity_poly.pdbx_strand_id
1 'polypeptide(L)'
;MDRFIQAENIILTSLNVHRLLITSIMVAAKFIDEAFFNNAHYAKVGGVTTSEMNRLEMKFLFGIDFRLYVNDSTFRKYCSELMSGAKEVHIEQPLHAIFACGIKDNSSYHPTIGIEIE
;
A
#
# COMPACT_ATOMS: atom_id res chain seq x y z
N MET A 1 -5.74 2.56 -4.98
CA MET A 1 -7.21 2.37 -4.95
C MET A 1 -7.92 3.63 -5.43
N ASP A 2 -7.58 4.80 -4.90
CA ASP A 2 -8.26 6.08 -5.18
C ASP A 2 -8.41 6.40 -6.66
N ARG A 3 -7.34 6.21 -7.47
CA ARG A 3 -7.40 6.41 -8.93
C ARG A 3 -8.51 5.60 -9.59
N PHE A 4 -8.65 4.33 -9.20
CA PHE A 4 -9.67 3.44 -9.74
C PHE A 4 -11.07 3.82 -9.28
N ILE A 5 -11.24 4.17 -7.99
CA ILE A 5 -12.52 4.60 -7.44
C ILE A 5 -13.02 5.87 -8.14
N GLN A 6 -12.12 6.84 -8.37
CA GLN A 6 -12.43 8.10 -9.04
C GLN A 6 -12.73 7.90 -10.54
N ALA A 7 -11.93 7.09 -11.25
CA ALA A 7 -12.11 6.85 -12.68
C ALA A 7 -13.40 6.08 -12.99
N GLU A 8 -13.72 5.07 -12.18
CA GLU A 8 -14.88 4.19 -12.40
C GLU A 8 -16.14 4.65 -11.65
N ASN A 9 -16.07 5.78 -10.93
CA ASN A 9 -17.15 6.32 -10.09
C ASN A 9 -17.77 5.26 -9.15
N ILE A 10 -16.92 4.49 -8.46
CA ILE A 10 -17.35 3.37 -7.62
C ILE A 10 -17.77 3.86 -6.24
N ILE A 11 -18.95 3.43 -5.80
CA ILE A 11 -19.38 3.55 -4.40
C ILE A 11 -18.84 2.34 -3.63
N LEU A 12 -18.01 2.57 -2.61
CA LEU A 12 -17.48 1.51 -1.76
C LEU A 12 -18.56 0.92 -0.86
N THR A 13 -18.60 -0.40 -0.80
CA THR A 13 -19.50 -1.17 0.06
C THR A 13 -18.74 -2.34 0.68
N SER A 14 -19.27 -2.93 1.75
CA SER A 14 -18.70 -4.16 2.35
C SER A 14 -18.63 -5.33 1.37
N LEU A 15 -19.41 -5.30 0.29
CA LEU A 15 -19.44 -6.34 -0.75
C LEU A 15 -18.36 -6.19 -1.82
N ASN A 16 -17.82 -4.98 -2.04
CA ASN A 16 -16.84 -4.71 -3.09
C ASN A 16 -15.45 -4.34 -2.57
N VAL A 17 -15.34 -3.81 -1.34
CA VAL A 17 -14.08 -3.32 -0.78
C VAL A 17 -13.03 -4.41 -0.69
N HIS A 18 -13.42 -5.62 -0.31
CA HIS A 18 -12.51 -6.77 -0.21
C HIS A 18 -11.87 -7.11 -1.56
N ARG A 19 -12.69 -7.19 -2.63
CA ARG A 19 -12.21 -7.49 -3.99
C ARG A 19 -11.29 -6.39 -4.51
N LEU A 20 -11.66 -5.12 -4.25
CA LEU A 20 -10.84 -3.99 -4.64
C LEU A 20 -9.48 -4.01 -3.93
N LEU A 21 -9.47 -4.28 -2.62
CA LEU A 21 -8.26 -4.29 -1.81
C LEU A 21 -7.28 -5.35 -2.29
N ILE A 22 -7.70 -6.62 -2.37
CA ILE A 22 -6.81 -7.71 -2.81
C ILE A 22 -6.27 -7.49 -4.22
N THR A 23 -7.11 -6.98 -5.14
CA THR A 23 -6.69 -6.70 -6.52
C THR A 23 -5.64 -5.59 -6.54
N SER A 24 -5.85 -4.52 -5.76
CA SER A 24 -4.92 -3.40 -5.70
C SER A 24 -3.56 -3.79 -5.12
N ILE A 25 -3.54 -4.64 -4.09
CA ILE A 25 -2.31 -5.16 -3.47
C ILE A 25 -1.57 -6.07 -4.46
N MET A 26 -2.28 -7.02 -5.09
CA MET A 26 -1.69 -7.92 -6.08
C MET A 26 -1.04 -7.15 -7.24
N VAL A 27 -1.76 -6.19 -7.81
CA VAL A 27 -1.27 -5.38 -8.93
C VAL A 27 -0.05 -4.54 -8.51
N ALA A 28 -0.06 -3.97 -7.31
CA ALA A 28 1.09 -3.22 -6.79
C ALA A 28 2.32 -4.13 -6.59
N ALA A 29 2.14 -5.30 -5.96
CA ALA A 29 3.22 -6.26 -5.73
C ALA A 29 3.86 -6.72 -7.05
N LYS A 30 3.04 -7.07 -8.04
CA LYS A 30 3.54 -7.43 -9.39
C LYS A 30 4.31 -6.32 -10.10
N PHE A 31 4.02 -5.07 -9.79
CA PHE A 31 4.65 -3.92 -10.44
C PHE A 31 5.95 -3.49 -9.75
N ILE A 32 6.02 -3.63 -8.43
CA ILE A 32 7.11 -3.08 -7.60
C ILE A 32 8.09 -4.17 -7.14
N ASP A 33 7.59 -5.35 -6.79
CA ASP A 33 8.41 -6.38 -6.16
C ASP A 33 9.16 -7.21 -7.21
N GLU A 34 10.45 -7.49 -6.97
CA GLU A 34 11.25 -8.37 -7.82
C GLU A 34 10.76 -9.82 -7.79
N ALA A 35 10.14 -10.23 -6.68
CA ALA A 35 9.56 -11.55 -6.48
C ALA A 35 8.10 -11.43 -6.07
N PHE A 36 7.20 -11.82 -6.98
CA PHE A 36 5.75 -11.78 -6.77
C PHE A 36 5.11 -13.15 -7.00
N PHE A 37 3.93 -13.37 -6.42
CA PHE A 37 3.16 -14.60 -6.63
C PHE A 37 2.23 -14.49 -7.85
N ASN A 38 1.81 -15.63 -8.39
CA ASN A 38 0.83 -15.65 -9.48
C ASN A 38 -0.61 -15.37 -8.99
N ASN A 39 -1.54 -15.16 -9.92
CA ASN A 39 -2.94 -14.84 -9.59
C ASN A 39 -3.64 -15.94 -8.80
N ALA A 40 -3.27 -17.21 -9.01
CA ALA A 40 -3.86 -18.32 -8.26
C ALA A 40 -3.52 -18.24 -6.77
N HIS A 41 -2.32 -17.78 -6.43
CA HIS A 41 -1.91 -17.54 -5.05
C HIS A 41 -2.73 -16.42 -4.41
N TYR A 42 -2.80 -15.25 -5.04
CA TYR A 42 -3.59 -14.12 -4.53
C TYR A 42 -5.09 -14.43 -4.47
N ALA A 43 -5.61 -15.21 -5.42
CA ALA A 43 -7.00 -15.67 -5.41
C ALA A 43 -7.29 -16.57 -4.20
N LYS A 44 -6.37 -17.51 -3.88
CA LYS A 44 -6.49 -18.37 -2.71
C LYS A 44 -6.49 -17.58 -1.40
N VAL A 45 -5.57 -16.62 -1.26
CA VAL A 45 -5.50 -15.75 -0.05
C VAL A 45 -6.72 -14.85 0.06
N GLY A 46 -7.13 -14.26 -1.06
CA GLY A 46 -8.28 -13.36 -1.14
C GLY A 46 -9.63 -14.05 -1.24
N GLY A 47 -9.74 -15.36 -1.00
CA GLY A 47 -11.02 -16.08 -1.00
C GLY A 47 -11.86 -15.94 -2.28
N VAL A 48 -11.22 -15.80 -3.44
CA VAL A 48 -11.89 -15.73 -4.76
C VAL A 48 -11.35 -16.80 -5.70
N THR A 49 -12.04 -17.04 -6.80
CA THR A 49 -11.55 -17.97 -7.82
C THR A 49 -10.42 -17.32 -8.62
N THR A 50 -9.50 -18.12 -9.17
CA THR A 50 -8.42 -17.62 -10.03
C THR A 50 -8.96 -16.87 -11.24
N SER A 51 -10.05 -17.36 -11.87
CA SER A 51 -10.69 -16.69 -13.01
C SER A 51 -11.24 -15.32 -12.64
N GLU A 52 -11.83 -15.19 -11.44
CA GLU A 52 -12.29 -13.90 -10.94
C GLU A 52 -11.12 -12.97 -10.66
N MET A 53 -10.03 -13.46 -10.06
CA MET A 53 -8.83 -12.65 -9.84
C MET A 53 -8.23 -12.13 -11.15
N ASN A 54 -8.16 -12.97 -12.19
CA ASN A 54 -7.71 -12.57 -13.53
C ASN A 54 -8.59 -11.46 -14.11
N ARG A 55 -9.92 -11.58 -13.97
CA ARG A 55 -10.87 -10.57 -14.45
C ARG A 55 -10.72 -9.25 -13.70
N LEU A 56 -10.56 -9.33 -12.38
CA LEU A 56 -10.37 -8.16 -11.52
C LEU A 56 -9.06 -7.44 -11.84
N GLU A 57 -7.97 -8.17 -12.06
CA GLU A 57 -6.69 -7.60 -12.49
C GLU A 57 -6.85 -6.78 -13.77
N MET A 58 -7.42 -7.37 -14.82
CA MET A 58 -7.63 -6.69 -16.08
C MET A 58 -8.53 -5.46 -15.91
N LYS A 59 -9.65 -5.61 -15.20
CA LYS A 59 -10.56 -4.48 -14.92
C LYS A 59 -9.83 -3.34 -14.21
N PHE A 60 -9.03 -3.67 -13.19
CA PHE A 60 -8.28 -2.68 -12.42
C PHE A 60 -7.25 -1.94 -13.28
N LEU A 61 -6.47 -2.68 -14.07
CA LEU A 61 -5.45 -2.10 -14.96
C LEU A 61 -6.06 -1.18 -16.01
N PHE A 62 -7.16 -1.60 -16.65
CA PHE A 62 -7.88 -0.73 -17.59
C PHE A 62 -8.49 0.49 -16.91
N GLY A 63 -9.11 0.33 -15.74
CA GLY A 63 -9.73 1.46 -15.03
C GLY A 63 -8.73 2.52 -14.51
N ILE A 64 -7.42 2.23 -14.49
CA ILE A 64 -6.38 3.21 -14.19
C ILE A 64 -5.54 3.60 -15.41
N ASP A 65 -5.93 3.18 -16.62
CA ASP A 65 -5.17 3.36 -17.86
C ASP A 65 -3.72 2.85 -17.76
N PHE A 66 -3.50 1.75 -17.05
CA PHE A 66 -2.17 1.21 -16.76
C PHE A 66 -1.21 2.22 -16.09
N ARG A 67 -1.73 3.27 -15.44
CA ARG A 67 -0.93 4.26 -14.70
C ARG A 67 -0.65 3.74 -13.29
N LEU A 68 0.32 2.83 -13.18
CA LEU A 68 0.73 2.19 -11.92
C LEU A 68 1.72 3.03 -11.11
N TYR A 69 2.59 3.76 -11.80
CA TYR A 69 3.63 4.57 -11.17
C TYR A 69 3.06 5.57 -10.16
N VAL A 70 3.70 5.65 -9.00
CA VAL A 70 3.40 6.60 -7.92
C VAL A 70 4.67 7.41 -7.69
N ASN A 71 4.56 8.73 -7.82
CA ASN A 71 5.69 9.63 -7.55
C ASN A 71 5.93 9.79 -6.03
N ASP A 72 7.13 10.22 -5.68
CA ASP A 72 7.55 10.41 -4.28
C ASP A 72 6.62 11.32 -3.47
N SER A 73 6.16 12.43 -4.07
CA SER A 73 5.27 13.36 -3.37
C SER A 73 3.93 12.72 -2.97
N THR A 74 3.38 11.91 -3.87
CA THR A 74 2.11 11.19 -3.65
C THR A 74 2.31 10.09 -2.60
N PHE A 75 3.40 9.34 -2.69
CA PHE A 75 3.75 8.30 -1.72
C PHE A 75 3.92 8.90 -0.31
N ARG A 76 4.72 9.96 -0.17
CA ARG A 76 4.95 10.65 1.12
C ARG A 76 3.66 11.20 1.72
N LYS A 77 2.77 11.76 0.88
CA LYS A 77 1.45 12.22 1.31
C LYS A 77 0.66 11.08 1.97
N TYR A 78 0.52 9.94 1.29
CA TYR A 78 -0.18 8.78 1.84
C TYR A 78 0.47 8.24 3.11
N CYS A 79 1.80 8.18 3.18
CA CYS A 79 2.49 7.79 4.42
C CYS A 79 2.18 8.73 5.58
N SER A 80 2.18 10.05 5.34
CA SER A 80 1.89 11.05 6.36
C SER A 80 0.44 10.92 6.86
N GLU A 81 -0.53 10.75 5.96
CA GLU A 81 -1.94 10.55 6.31
C GLU A 81 -2.13 9.27 7.14
N LEU A 82 -1.49 8.16 6.74
CA LEU A 82 -1.54 6.90 7.46
C LEU A 82 -0.93 7.01 8.87
N MET A 83 0.22 7.68 9.01
CA MET A 83 0.88 7.91 10.30
C MET A 83 0.05 8.83 11.21
N SER A 84 -0.67 9.80 10.65
CA SER A 84 -1.57 10.66 11.42
C SER A 84 -2.74 9.87 11.99
N GLY A 85 -3.40 9.04 11.17
CA GLY A 85 -4.51 8.19 11.62
C GLY A 85 -4.09 7.07 12.58
N ALA A 86 -2.87 6.53 12.43
CA ALA A 86 -2.34 5.51 13.31
C ALA A 86 -2.06 6.00 14.75
N LYS A 87 -1.94 7.32 14.99
CA LYS A 87 -1.84 7.86 16.35
C LYS A 87 -3.16 7.76 17.12
N GLU A 88 -4.28 7.63 16.40
CA GLU A 88 -5.62 7.51 16.98
C GLU A 88 -6.05 6.05 17.18
N VAL A 89 -5.35 5.09 16.55
CA VAL A 89 -5.65 3.65 16.62
C VAL A 89 -4.44 2.93 17.21
N HIS A 90 -4.62 2.22 18.33
CA HIS A 90 -3.59 1.35 18.93
C HIS A 90 -3.27 0.14 18.03
N ILE A 91 -2.65 0.37 16.87
CA ILE A 91 -2.11 -0.70 16.04
C ILE A 91 -0.68 -0.97 16.53
N GLU A 92 -0.47 -2.14 17.14
CA GLU A 92 0.87 -2.64 17.45
C GLU A 92 1.63 -2.90 16.14
N GLN A 93 2.50 -1.93 15.84
CA GLN A 93 3.69 -1.93 14.98
C GLN A 93 3.84 -3.07 13.95
N PRO A 94 3.64 -2.73 12.67
CA PRO A 94 4.52 -3.18 11.60
C PRO A 94 5.03 -2.01 10.74
N LEU A 95 5.23 -0.82 11.33
CA LEU A 95 5.64 0.39 10.59
C LEU A 95 7.15 0.48 10.28
N HIS A 96 7.98 -0.45 10.75
CA HIS A 96 9.43 -0.43 10.52
C HIS A 96 9.82 -0.49 9.04
N ALA A 97 9.02 -1.13 8.19
CA ALA A 97 9.28 -1.17 6.74
C ALA A 97 9.09 0.19 6.05
N ILE A 98 8.16 1.03 6.54
CA ILE A 98 7.93 2.37 5.99
C ILE A 98 9.10 3.30 6.33
N PHE A 99 9.64 3.20 7.55
CA PHE A 99 10.84 3.95 7.95
C PHE A 99 12.11 3.51 7.20
N ALA A 100 12.23 2.23 6.84
CA ALA A 100 13.37 1.70 6.09
C ALA A 100 13.42 2.17 4.62
N CYS A 101 12.31 2.69 4.06
CA CYS A 101 12.22 3.22 2.69
C CYS A 101 12.96 4.56 2.48
N GLY A 102 13.90 4.92 3.36
CA GLY A 102 14.81 6.06 3.14
C GLY A 102 14.14 7.43 3.25
N ILE A 103 13.19 7.59 4.17
CA ILE A 103 12.86 8.93 4.67
C ILE A 103 14.05 9.42 5.49
N LYS A 104 15.08 9.94 4.82
CA LYS A 104 16.09 10.79 5.45
C LYS A 104 15.38 12.08 5.83
N ASP A 105 14.83 12.13 7.03
CA ASP A 105 14.48 13.40 7.65
C ASP A 105 15.76 14.19 7.81
N ASN A 106 15.95 15.18 6.94
CA ASN A 106 17.03 16.12 7.01
C ASN A 106 16.71 17.14 8.12
N SER A 107 16.71 16.68 9.37
CA SER A 107 16.72 17.54 10.55
C SER A 107 17.27 16.80 11.77
N SER A 108 18.52 17.12 12.09
CA SER A 108 19.00 17.29 13.47
C SER A 108 19.12 16.02 14.35
N TYR A 109 20.09 15.16 14.06
CA TYR A 109 20.76 14.42 15.14
C TYR A 109 21.77 15.35 15.83
N HIS A 110 21.46 15.79 17.04
CA HIS A 110 22.44 16.35 17.96
C HIS A 110 22.49 15.44 19.20
N PRO A 111 23.47 14.52 19.32
CA PRO A 111 23.67 13.78 20.54
C PRO A 111 24.59 14.60 21.46
N THR A 112 24.00 15.25 22.45
CA THR A 112 24.70 15.67 23.68
C THR A 112 23.62 15.57 24.75
N ILE A 113 23.73 14.74 25.78
CA ILE A 113 24.57 14.75 26.99
C ILE A 113 24.31 13.36 27.62
N GLY A 114 25.18 12.61 28.31
CA GLY A 114 26.49 12.78 28.91
C GLY A 114 26.60 11.82 30.12
N ILE A 115 27.84 11.38 30.41
CA ILE A 115 28.42 11.14 31.76
C ILE A 115 28.04 9.83 32.49
N GLU A 116 28.95 8.84 32.43
CA GLU A 116 29.82 8.26 33.51
C GLU A 116 29.22 6.92 33.99
N ILE A 117 29.88 5.90 34.55
CA ILE A 117 31.18 5.65 35.21
C ILE A 117 31.29 4.09 35.10
N GLU A 118 32.39 3.38 34.85
CA GLU A 118 33.73 3.30 35.44
C GLU A 118 34.58 2.40 34.51
#